data_AF-A0AAD9H3E7-F1
#
_entry.id   AF-A0AAD9H3E7-F1
#
_cell.length_a   1.000
_cell.length_b   1.000
_cell.length_c   1.000
_cell.angle_alpha   90.00
_cell.angle_beta   90.00
_cell.angle_gamma   90.00
#
_symmetry.space_group_name_H-M   'P 1'
#
loop_
_entity.id
_entity.type
_entity.pdbx_description
1 polymer ?
#
loop_
_entity_poly.entity_id
_entity_poly.type
_entity_poly.pdbx_seq_one_letter_code
_entity_poly.pdbx_strand_id
1 'polypeptide(L)'
;FRGGAGLLVVTSPEIAAADHSVVEDSDPRRVGGGGGYDHTPSPFEVREVPGKGLGAVADATIRAGDVVLRERPALLQLMTELADPVGRMRVLWVLEEGFVRLPLGDQRGVFDLSRSTGGHVLEDVIRTNAFGATFNGVGHFGLFPRAARINHACMPNAITRFSPRTMELEVVAYNDVQPGEELTTSCRIPLQP
;
A
#
# COMPACT_ATOMS: atom_id res chain seq x y z
N PHE A 1 -11.79 -4.24 -10.70
CA PHE A 1 -11.07 -5.40 -10.15
C PHE A 1 -11.73 -6.69 -10.61
N ARG A 2 -11.14 -7.42 -11.57
CA ARG A 2 -11.54 -8.80 -11.89
C ARG A 2 -10.43 -9.73 -11.40
N GLY A 3 -10.55 -10.15 -10.15
CA GLY A 3 -9.52 -10.88 -9.41
C GLY A 3 -9.93 -11.01 -7.95
N GLY A 4 -9.37 -11.95 -7.21
CA GLY A 4 -9.66 -12.18 -5.79
C GLY A 4 -9.22 -11.07 -4.83
N ALA A 5 -8.78 -9.92 -5.33
CA ALA A 5 -8.36 -8.75 -4.56
C ALA A 5 -9.41 -7.62 -4.63
N GLY A 6 -9.75 -7.06 -3.47
CA GLY A 6 -10.65 -5.91 -3.32
C GLY A 6 -9.91 -4.59 -3.14
N LEU A 7 -10.63 -3.48 -3.36
CA LEU A 7 -10.19 -2.13 -3.00
C LEU A 7 -11.28 -1.46 -2.18
N LEU A 8 -10.91 -0.95 -1.01
CA LEU A 8 -11.75 -0.05 -0.22
C LEU A 8 -11.30 1.40 -0.42
N VAL A 9 -12.21 2.29 -0.82
CA VAL A 9 -11.95 3.73 -0.92
C VAL A 9 -12.86 4.47 0.06
N VAL A 10 -12.27 5.06 1.10
CA VAL A 10 -12.94 5.94 2.06
C VAL A 10 -12.65 7.38 1.66
N THR A 11 -13.59 8.00 0.95
CA THR A 11 -13.46 9.34 0.37
C THR A 11 -14.78 10.11 0.40
N SER A 12 -14.80 11.37 -0.06
CA SER A 12 -16.02 12.16 -0.13
C SER A 12 -16.90 11.73 -1.31
N PRO A 13 -18.23 11.92 -1.25
CA PRO A 13 -19.13 11.61 -2.36
C PRO A 13 -18.72 12.29 -3.68
N GLU A 14 -18.22 13.52 -3.62
CA GLU A 14 -17.81 14.31 -4.78
C GLU A 14 -16.57 13.70 -5.45
N ILE A 15 -15.58 13.26 -4.66
CA ILE A 15 -14.37 12.61 -5.17
C ILE A 15 -14.72 11.24 -5.74
N ALA A 16 -15.60 10.48 -5.07
CA ALA A 16 -16.04 9.16 -5.52
C ALA A 16 -16.81 9.20 -6.84
N ALA A 17 -17.58 10.27 -7.08
CA ALA A 17 -18.40 10.45 -8.28
C ALA A 17 -17.62 11.01 -9.49
N ALA A 18 -16.33 11.32 -9.34
CA ALA A 18 -15.49 11.79 -10.44
C ALA A 18 -15.10 10.64 -11.40
N ASP A 19 -13.92 10.72 -12.01
CA ASP A 19 -13.46 9.70 -12.96
C ASP A 19 -13.28 8.34 -12.26
N HIS A 20 -13.89 7.29 -12.81
CA HIS A 20 -13.79 5.92 -12.30
C HIS A 20 -13.04 4.99 -13.27
N SER A 21 -12.54 5.51 -14.40
CA SER A 21 -11.79 4.74 -15.39
C SER A 21 -10.55 4.06 -14.80
N VAL A 22 -9.97 4.64 -13.74
CA VAL A 22 -8.82 4.08 -13.00
C VAL A 22 -9.17 2.85 -12.16
N VAL A 23 -10.46 2.65 -11.85
CA VAL A 23 -11.01 1.49 -11.12
C VAL A 23 -11.58 0.45 -12.09
N GLU A 24 -11.96 0.89 -13.30
CA GLU A 24 -12.39 0.05 -14.40
C GLU A 24 -11.19 -0.63 -15.07
N ASP A 25 -10.92 -1.86 -14.62
CA ASP A 25 -9.91 -2.75 -15.19
C ASP A 25 -10.28 -3.11 -16.65
N SER A 26 -9.80 -2.30 -17.59
CA SER A 26 -10.18 -2.30 -19.00
C SER A 26 -9.04 -2.64 -19.96
N ASP A 27 -7.87 -3.09 -19.47
CA ASP A 27 -6.77 -3.50 -20.35
C ASP A 27 -6.84 -5.01 -20.68
N PRO A 28 -7.30 -5.40 -21.89
CA PRO A 28 -7.39 -6.79 -22.29
C PRO A 28 -6.02 -7.51 -22.35
N ARG A 29 -4.90 -6.78 -22.36
CA ARG A 29 -3.55 -7.38 -22.30
C ARG A 29 -3.19 -7.85 -20.88
N ARG A 30 -3.97 -7.45 -19.86
CA ARG A 30 -3.82 -7.90 -18.48
C ARG A 30 -4.76 -9.08 -18.13
N VAL A 31 -5.53 -9.59 -19.10
CA VAL A 31 -6.45 -10.74 -18.93
C VAL A 31 -5.69 -12.08 -18.80
N GLY A 32 -4.37 -12.09 -18.98
CA GLY A 32 -3.50 -13.24 -18.72
C GLY A 32 -2.84 -13.19 -17.35
N GLY A 33 -3.62 -13.31 -16.28
CA GLY A 33 -3.11 -13.36 -14.91
C GLY A 33 -4.25 -13.12 -13.93
N GLY A 34 -4.94 -14.19 -13.54
CA GLY A 34 -6.02 -14.09 -12.56
C GLY A 34 -5.54 -13.33 -11.32
N GLY A 35 -6.33 -12.37 -10.85
CA GLY A 35 -5.96 -11.48 -9.75
C GLY A 35 -5.88 -12.17 -8.38
N GLY A 36 -4.99 -13.13 -8.24
CA GLY A 36 -4.16 -13.25 -7.05
C GLY A 36 -2.92 -12.38 -7.26
N TYR A 37 -2.29 -12.00 -6.16
CA TYR A 37 -0.95 -11.43 -6.10
C TYR A 37 -0.09 -11.91 -7.28
N ASP A 38 0.41 -11.00 -8.11
CA ASP A 38 1.27 -11.32 -9.26
C ASP A 38 2.34 -12.33 -8.80
N HIS A 39 2.25 -13.55 -9.34
CA HIS A 39 3.02 -14.72 -8.90
C HIS A 39 4.47 -14.68 -9.39
N THR A 40 4.94 -13.55 -9.94
CA THR A 40 6.37 -13.30 -10.01
C THR A 40 6.93 -13.40 -8.60
N PRO A 41 7.86 -14.34 -8.33
CA PRO A 41 8.52 -14.42 -7.04
C PRO A 41 9.09 -13.04 -6.72
N SER A 42 8.70 -12.51 -5.56
CA SER A 42 9.27 -11.28 -5.06
C SER A 42 10.77 -11.52 -4.87
N PRO A 43 11.69 -10.61 -5.26
CA PRO A 43 13.12 -10.80 -5.06
C PRO A 43 13.54 -10.58 -3.59
N PHE A 44 12.60 -10.83 -2.68
CA PHE A 44 12.75 -10.69 -1.24
C PHE A 44 11.72 -11.57 -0.53
N GLU A 45 12.05 -11.96 0.69
CA GLU A 45 11.15 -12.65 1.61
C GLU A 45 10.87 -11.77 2.83
N VAL A 46 9.67 -11.87 3.38
CA VAL A 46 9.33 -11.21 4.65
C VAL A 46 9.76 -12.11 5.81
N ARG A 47 10.70 -11.64 6.63
CA ARG A 47 11.25 -12.38 7.78
C ARG A 47 11.39 -11.48 9.00
N GLU A 48 11.63 -12.06 10.17
CA GLU A 48 11.98 -11.28 11.36
C GLU A 48 13.37 -10.63 11.18
N VAL A 49 13.42 -9.33 11.44
CA VAL A 49 14.63 -8.51 11.46
C VAL A 49 14.88 -8.09 12.92
N PRO A 50 16.07 -8.37 13.48
CA PRO A 50 16.39 -8.09 14.87
C PRO A 50 16.10 -6.63 15.27
N GLY A 51 15.26 -6.45 16.28
CA GLY A 51 14.89 -5.13 16.81
C GLY A 51 13.92 -4.31 15.94
N LYS A 52 13.45 -4.83 14.80
CA LYS A 52 12.54 -4.13 13.87
C LYS A 52 11.22 -4.86 13.60
N GLY A 53 11.06 -6.09 14.07
CA GLY A 53 9.88 -6.91 13.77
C GLY A 53 10.01 -7.56 12.39
N LEU A 54 8.94 -7.60 11.60
CA LEU A 54 8.99 -8.15 10.25
C LEU A 54 9.58 -7.14 9.25
N GLY A 55 10.38 -7.61 8.31
CA GLY A 55 10.98 -6.81 7.25
C GLY A 55 11.22 -7.61 5.97
N ALA A 56 11.33 -6.91 4.84
CA ALA A 56 11.67 -7.49 3.55
C ALA A 56 13.20 -7.69 3.44
N VAL A 57 13.64 -8.93 3.26
CA VAL A 57 15.06 -9.31 3.14
C VAL A 57 15.27 -9.93 1.76
N ALA A 58 16.26 -9.43 1.01
CA ALA A 58 16.54 -9.89 -0.34
C ALA A 58 16.93 -11.38 -0.36
N ASP A 59 16.34 -12.16 -1.27
CA ASP A 59 16.66 -13.58 -1.47
C ASP A 59 17.68 -13.80 -2.60
N ALA A 60 17.80 -12.83 -3.50
CA ALA A 60 18.73 -12.73 -4.60
C ALA A 60 19.29 -11.30 -4.71
N THR A 61 20.33 -11.11 -5.52
CA THR A 61 20.83 -9.77 -5.81
C THR A 61 19.78 -8.97 -6.57
N ILE A 62 19.34 -7.85 -6.00
CA ILE A 62 18.51 -6.83 -6.65
C ILE A 62 19.45 -5.75 -7.16
N ARG A 63 19.34 -5.37 -8.43
CA ARG A 63 20.20 -4.32 -9.02
C ARG A 63 19.56 -2.95 -8.89
N ALA A 64 20.41 -1.93 -8.81
CA ALA A 64 19.96 -0.56 -8.94
C ALA A 64 19.17 -0.37 -10.25
N GLY A 65 17.97 0.20 -10.13
CA GLY A 65 17.01 0.39 -11.22
C GLY A 65 15.93 -0.69 -11.32
N ASP A 66 16.07 -1.82 -10.62
CA ASP A 66 15.07 -2.89 -10.65
C ASP A 66 13.78 -2.46 -9.96
N VAL A 67 12.64 -2.77 -10.59
CA VAL A 67 11.32 -2.64 -9.97
C VAL A 67 11.07 -3.91 -9.17
N VAL A 68 11.20 -3.81 -7.84
CA VAL A 68 11.13 -4.96 -6.93
C VAL A 68 9.70 -5.35 -6.58
N LEU A 69 8.78 -4.40 -6.64
CA LEU A 69 7.37 -4.60 -6.32
C LEU A 69 6.49 -3.62 -7.10
N ARG A 70 5.37 -4.13 -7.61
CA ARG A 70 4.21 -3.34 -8.02
C ARG A 70 3.01 -3.83 -7.23
N GLU A 71 2.30 -2.92 -6.59
CA GLU A 71 1.16 -3.27 -5.75
C GLU A 71 0.03 -2.27 -5.89
N ARG A 72 -1.20 -2.77 -6.04
CA ARG A 72 -2.42 -1.97 -5.97
C ARG A 72 -2.84 -1.78 -4.51
N PRO A 73 -3.44 -0.65 -4.14
CA PRO A 73 -3.85 -0.43 -2.77
C PRO A 73 -4.95 -1.43 -2.38
N ALA A 74 -4.88 -1.96 -1.16
CA ALA A 74 -6.03 -2.63 -0.54
C ALA A 74 -7.03 -1.59 -0.01
N LEU A 75 -6.51 -0.43 0.40
CA LEU A 75 -7.30 0.63 1.03
C LEU A 75 -6.76 2.01 0.64
N LEU A 76 -7.67 2.95 0.39
CA LEU A 76 -7.40 4.37 0.25
C LEU A 76 -8.27 5.14 1.25
N GLN A 77 -7.66 6.00 2.07
CA GLN A 77 -8.37 6.88 3.00
C GLN A 77 -8.01 8.33 2.69
N LEU A 78 -9.02 9.17 2.49
CA LEU A 78 -8.84 10.59 2.21
C LEU A 78 -7.95 11.25 3.29
N MET A 79 -6.92 11.97 2.85
CA MET A 79 -6.08 12.80 3.72
C MET A 79 -6.84 14.08 4.06
N THR A 80 -7.74 14.01 5.03
CA THR A 80 -8.46 15.18 5.56
C THR A 80 -8.36 15.20 7.08
N GLU A 81 -8.10 16.38 7.63
CA GLU A 81 -8.22 16.60 9.07
C GLU A 81 -9.71 16.74 9.41
N LEU A 82 -10.27 15.71 10.05
CA LEU A 82 -11.62 15.80 10.60
C LEU A 82 -11.53 16.58 11.91
N ALA A 83 -11.99 17.82 11.88
CA ALA A 83 -11.91 18.73 13.03
C ALA A 83 -12.90 18.38 14.15
N ASP A 84 -13.96 17.62 13.87
CA ASP A 84 -15.00 17.29 14.85
C ASP A 84 -15.14 15.78 15.15
N PRO A 85 -15.53 15.40 16.38
CA PRO A 85 -15.67 13.99 16.78
C PRO A 85 -16.72 13.19 15.98
N VAL A 86 -17.80 13.83 15.54
CA VAL A 86 -18.89 13.15 14.80
C VAL A 86 -18.41 12.78 13.40
N GLY A 87 -17.68 13.68 12.75
CA GLY A 87 -17.00 13.41 11.49
C GLY A 87 -16.04 12.23 11.61
N ARG A 88 -15.20 12.19 12.65
CA ARG A 88 -14.28 11.08 12.91
C ARG A 88 -15.01 9.75 13.09
N MET A 89 -16.05 9.71 13.92
CA MET A 89 -16.85 8.49 14.14
C MET A 89 -17.47 7.98 12.84
N ARG A 90 -17.99 8.87 11.99
CA ARG A 90 -18.58 8.49 10.71
C ARG A 90 -17.55 7.87 9.78
N VAL A 91 -16.35 8.43 9.71
CA VAL A 91 -15.26 7.89 8.88
C VAL A 91 -14.81 6.52 9.39
N LEU A 92 -14.67 6.34 10.70
CA LEU A 92 -14.34 5.03 11.28
C LEU A 92 -15.42 3.98 10.99
N TRP A 93 -16.70 4.35 11.07
CA TRP A 93 -17.79 3.44 10.74
C TRP A 93 -17.79 3.03 9.26
N VAL A 94 -17.62 3.98 8.33
CA VAL A 94 -17.50 3.66 6.89
C VAL A 94 -16.28 2.78 6.61
N LEU A 95 -15.17 3.05 7.30
CA LEU A 95 -13.95 2.25 7.21
C LEU A 95 -14.18 0.80 7.66
N GLU A 96 -14.81 0.58 8.81
CA GLU A 96 -15.13 -0.77 9.32
C GLU A 96 -16.08 -1.52 8.40
N GLU A 97 -17.18 -0.88 7.99
CA GLU A 97 -18.17 -1.47 7.09
C GLU A 97 -17.52 -1.84 5.75
N GLY A 98 -16.73 -0.94 5.16
CA GLY A 98 -16.01 -1.23 3.94
C GLY A 98 -15.03 -2.40 4.12
N PHE A 99 -14.31 -2.42 5.24
CA PHE A 99 -13.26 -3.40 5.49
C PHE A 99 -13.80 -4.83 5.60
N VAL A 100 -14.92 -5.03 6.32
CA VAL A 100 -15.53 -6.38 6.46
C VAL A 100 -16.04 -6.95 5.13
N ARG A 101 -16.19 -6.12 4.10
CA ARG A 101 -16.59 -6.53 2.75
C ARG A 101 -15.42 -6.87 1.84
N LEU A 102 -14.18 -6.60 2.25
CA LEU A 102 -13.00 -7.03 1.50
C LEU A 102 -12.87 -8.56 1.48
N PRO A 103 -12.24 -9.16 0.47
CA PRO A 103 -11.85 -10.56 0.50
C PRO A 103 -11.10 -10.91 1.80
N LEU A 104 -11.32 -12.12 2.34
CA LEU A 104 -10.70 -12.54 3.61
C LEU A 104 -9.17 -12.52 3.57
N GLY A 105 -8.58 -12.77 2.39
CA GLY A 105 -7.12 -12.66 2.19
C GLY A 105 -6.63 -11.23 2.42
N ASP A 106 -7.33 -10.24 1.89
CA ASP A 106 -7.00 -8.83 2.05
C ASP A 106 -7.20 -8.37 3.49
N GLN A 107 -8.29 -8.82 4.14
CA GLN A 107 -8.52 -8.51 5.55
C GLN A 107 -7.37 -9.04 6.43
N ARG A 108 -6.94 -10.28 6.22
CA ARG A 108 -5.80 -10.88 6.94
C ARG A 108 -4.51 -10.12 6.65
N GLY A 109 -4.23 -9.84 5.39
CA GLY A 109 -3.05 -9.09 4.99
C GLY A 109 -2.94 -7.73 5.65
N VAL A 110 -4.06 -7.03 5.84
CA VAL A 110 -4.12 -5.74 6.57
C VAL A 110 -3.95 -5.93 8.08
N PHE A 111 -4.65 -6.89 8.70
CA PHE A 111 -4.54 -7.11 10.15
C PHE A 111 -3.18 -7.66 10.60
N ASP A 112 -2.44 -8.31 9.71
CA ASP A 112 -1.09 -8.80 10.00
C ASP A 112 -0.03 -7.67 10.00
N LEU A 113 -0.39 -6.44 9.63
CA LEU A 113 0.51 -5.28 9.64
C LEU A 113 0.75 -4.71 11.05
N SER A 114 1.85 -3.97 11.18
CA SER A 114 2.28 -3.37 12.44
C SER A 114 1.32 -2.26 12.90
N ARG A 115 1.32 -2.02 14.22
CA ARG A 115 0.56 -0.95 14.88
C ARG A 115 1.48 -0.22 15.85
N SER A 116 1.39 1.10 15.94
CA SER A 116 2.34 1.89 16.76
C SER A 116 1.75 3.12 17.44
N THR A 117 0.55 3.54 17.06
CA THR A 117 -0.07 4.78 17.53
C THR A 117 -1.18 4.57 18.57
N GLY A 118 -1.73 3.35 18.67
CA GLY A 118 -2.86 3.02 19.52
C GLY A 118 -4.20 3.57 19.01
N GLY A 119 -5.28 3.30 19.75
CA GLY A 119 -6.63 3.73 19.39
C GLY A 119 -7.39 2.70 18.56
N HIS A 120 -8.13 3.16 17.55
CA HIS A 120 -8.90 2.29 16.66
C HIS A 120 -7.97 1.44 15.80
N VAL A 121 -8.26 0.14 15.68
CA VAL A 121 -7.32 -0.83 15.09
C VAL A 121 -7.00 -0.52 13.62
N LEU A 122 -7.99 -0.23 12.79
CA LEU A 122 -7.77 0.03 11.36
C LEU A 122 -7.08 1.38 11.16
N GLU A 123 -7.45 2.39 11.94
CA GLU A 123 -6.80 3.70 11.89
C GLU A 123 -5.32 3.61 12.30
N ASP A 124 -5.00 2.85 13.35
CA ASP A 124 -3.62 2.62 13.80
C ASP A 124 -2.80 1.92 12.70
N VAL A 125 -3.35 0.86 12.10
CA VAL A 125 -2.69 0.19 10.95
C VAL A 125 -2.44 1.15 9.80
N ILE A 126 -3.42 1.96 9.41
CA ILE A 126 -3.27 2.93 8.31
C ILE A 126 -2.20 3.96 8.67
N ARG A 127 -2.24 4.54 9.87
CA ARG A 127 -1.26 5.55 10.29
C ARG A 127 0.16 5.02 10.38
N THR A 128 0.33 3.75 10.75
CA THR A 128 1.66 3.12 10.87
C THR A 128 2.24 2.70 9.51
N ASN A 129 1.41 2.33 8.53
CA ASN A 129 1.88 1.63 7.33
C ASN A 129 1.52 2.29 5.99
N ALA A 130 0.74 3.37 5.98
CA ALA A 130 0.28 3.97 4.74
C ALA A 130 1.36 4.76 3.99
N PHE A 131 1.21 4.77 2.67
CA PHE A 131 1.99 5.58 1.74
C PHE A 131 1.13 6.74 1.23
N GLY A 132 1.78 7.80 0.72
CA GLY A 132 1.07 8.82 -0.04
C GLY A 132 0.54 8.25 -1.36
N ALA A 133 -0.75 8.43 -1.61
CA ALA A 133 -1.43 8.06 -2.84
C ALA A 133 -2.34 9.20 -3.30
N THR A 134 -2.83 9.10 -4.53
CA THR A 134 -3.78 10.06 -5.11
C THR A 134 -4.93 9.30 -5.73
N PHE A 135 -6.16 9.75 -5.47
CA PHE A 135 -7.36 9.22 -6.07
C PHE A 135 -8.19 10.40 -6.57
N ASN A 136 -8.51 10.40 -7.86
CA ASN A 136 -9.20 11.50 -8.54
C ASN A 136 -8.59 12.88 -8.29
N GLY A 137 -7.25 12.94 -8.33
CA GLY A 137 -6.48 14.16 -8.13
C GLY A 137 -6.38 14.64 -6.68
N VAL A 138 -6.95 13.91 -5.72
CA VAL A 138 -6.93 14.26 -4.29
C VAL A 138 -6.03 13.32 -3.50
N GLY A 139 -5.27 13.87 -2.54
CA GLY A 139 -4.36 13.10 -1.68
C GLY A 139 -5.09 12.13 -0.76
N HIS A 140 -4.62 10.88 -0.72
CA HIS A 140 -5.12 9.80 0.13
C HIS A 140 -3.95 9.07 0.79
N PHE A 141 -4.17 8.56 2.00
CA PHE A 141 -3.34 7.51 2.58
C PHE A 141 -3.68 6.21 1.86
N GLY A 142 -2.69 5.59 1.24
CA GLY A 142 -2.85 4.29 0.59
C GLY A 142 -2.16 3.18 1.37
N LEU A 143 -2.89 2.08 1.61
CA LEU A 143 -2.36 0.91 2.27
C LEU A 143 -2.03 -0.17 1.23
N PHE A 144 -0.78 -0.58 1.24
CA PHE A 144 -0.18 -1.53 0.29
C PHE A 144 0.50 -2.64 1.12
N PRO A 145 -0.23 -3.74 1.47
CA PRO A 145 0.22 -4.68 2.49
C PRO A 145 1.60 -5.31 2.25
N ARG A 146 2.00 -5.58 0.99
CA ARG A 146 3.33 -6.11 0.69
C ARG A 146 4.40 -5.03 0.81
N ALA A 147 4.15 -3.84 0.27
CA ALA A 147 5.07 -2.71 0.37
C ALA A 147 5.26 -2.24 1.81
N ALA A 148 4.22 -2.35 2.65
CA ALA A 148 4.26 -2.05 4.08
C ALA A 148 5.21 -2.96 4.89
N ARG A 149 5.63 -4.12 4.32
CA ARG A 149 6.67 -4.97 4.93
C ARG A 149 8.09 -4.48 4.67
N ILE A 150 8.27 -3.46 3.83
CA ILE A 150 9.57 -2.88 3.51
C ILE A 150 9.83 -1.77 4.53
N ASN A 151 10.68 -2.05 5.51
CA ASN A 151 10.94 -1.15 6.63
C ASN A 151 11.55 0.19 6.18
N HIS A 152 11.41 1.18 7.04
CA HIS A 152 12.01 2.49 6.81
C HIS A 152 13.46 2.58 7.30
N ALA A 153 14.29 3.31 6.57
CA ALA A 153 15.65 3.67 6.97
C ALA A 153 15.97 5.14 6.65
N CYS A 154 16.88 5.74 7.42
CA CYS A 154 17.38 7.10 7.16
C CYS A 154 18.20 7.16 5.85
N MET A 155 18.90 6.06 5.54
CA MET A 155 19.67 5.85 4.31
C MET A 155 19.12 4.59 3.63
N PRO A 156 18.00 4.69 2.89
CA PRO A 156 17.37 3.51 2.30
C PRO A 156 18.17 2.94 1.12
N ASN A 157 17.68 1.86 0.51
CA ASN A 157 18.18 1.33 -0.76
C ASN A 157 17.11 1.23 -1.85
N ALA A 158 15.85 1.54 -1.52
CA ALA A 158 14.74 1.65 -2.47
C ALA A 158 13.92 2.94 -2.28
N ILE A 159 13.23 3.34 -3.35
CA ILE A 159 12.26 4.43 -3.37
C ILE A 159 10.89 3.91 -3.76
N THR A 160 9.84 4.60 -3.32
CA THR A 160 8.46 4.33 -3.73
C THR A 160 7.95 5.39 -4.71
N ARG A 161 7.14 4.97 -5.67
CA ARG A 161 6.49 5.85 -6.66
C ARG A 161 5.06 5.40 -6.87
N PHE A 162 4.11 6.27 -6.60
CA PHE A 162 2.70 5.99 -6.87
C PHE A 162 2.29 6.54 -8.23
N SER A 163 1.59 5.73 -9.02
CA SER A 163 1.03 6.09 -10.31
C SER A 163 -0.50 6.21 -10.20
N PRO A 164 -1.06 7.44 -10.27
CA PRO A 164 -2.52 7.64 -10.26
C PRO A 164 -3.22 7.02 -11.47
N ARG A 165 -2.49 6.84 -12.58
CA ARG A 165 -3.03 6.24 -13.81
C ARG A 165 -3.27 4.74 -13.67
N THR A 166 -2.33 4.03 -13.05
CA THR A 166 -2.40 2.57 -12.92
C THR A 166 -2.91 2.12 -11.55
N MET A 167 -3.04 3.05 -10.59
CA MET A 167 -3.38 2.79 -9.18
C MET A 167 -2.39 1.82 -8.54
N GLU A 168 -1.10 1.98 -8.85
CA GLU A 168 -0.04 1.10 -8.37
C GLU A 168 1.04 1.90 -7.66
N LEU A 169 1.51 1.35 -6.55
CA LEU A 169 2.76 1.72 -5.91
C LEU A 169 3.87 0.84 -6.49
N GLU A 170 4.87 1.47 -7.09
CA GLU A 170 6.11 0.83 -7.50
C GLU A 170 7.16 1.03 -6.42
N VAL A 171 7.89 -0.02 -6.09
CA VAL A 171 9.12 0.07 -5.29
C VAL A 171 10.28 -0.20 -6.23
N VAL A 172 11.26 0.70 -6.25
CA VAL A 172 12.40 0.65 -7.16
C VAL A 172 13.68 0.73 -6.36
N ALA A 173 14.57 -0.25 -6.52
CA ALA A 173 15.89 -0.22 -5.93
C ALA A 173 16.72 0.89 -6.59
N TYR A 174 17.42 1.72 -5.82
CA TYR A 174 18.33 2.73 -6.37
C TYR A 174 19.81 2.43 -6.07
N ASN A 175 20.05 1.47 -5.17
CA ASN A 175 21.35 0.82 -4.96
C ASN A 175 21.17 -0.68 -5.18
N ASP A 176 22.28 -1.38 -5.46
CA ASP A 176 22.28 -2.83 -5.41
C ASP A 176 21.97 -3.30 -3.97
N VAL A 177 21.17 -4.36 -3.85
CA VAL A 177 20.83 -5.02 -2.58
C VAL A 177 21.25 -6.48 -2.69
N GLN A 178 22.16 -6.91 -1.83
CA GLN A 178 22.71 -8.27 -1.85
C GLN A 178 21.78 -9.26 -1.12
N PRO A 179 21.87 -10.57 -1.44
CA PRO A 179 21.14 -11.59 -0.70
C PRO A 179 21.41 -11.49 0.82
N GLY A 180 20.34 -11.48 1.62
CA GLY A 180 20.40 -11.33 3.07
C GLY A 180 20.40 -9.87 3.56
N GLU A 181 20.53 -8.88 2.69
CA GLU A 181 20.37 -7.47 3.06
C GLU A 181 18.88 -7.10 3.15
N GLU A 182 18.57 -6.19 4.08
CA GLU A 182 17.22 -5.66 4.25
C GLU A 182 16.92 -4.63 3.15
N LEU A 183 15.81 -4.85 2.43
CA LEU A 183 15.25 -3.86 1.53
C LEU A 183 14.54 -2.79 2.37
N THR A 184 14.84 -1.52 2.13
CA THR A 184 14.33 -0.41 2.93
C THR A 184 13.93 0.79 2.09
N THR A 185 12.92 1.52 2.55
CA THR A 185 12.42 2.76 1.92
C THR A 185 12.62 3.97 2.84
N SER A 186 12.47 5.18 2.31
CA SER A 186 12.48 6.38 3.15
C SER A 186 11.18 6.53 3.92
N CYS A 187 11.26 7.02 5.16
CA CYS A 187 10.10 7.48 5.94
C CYS A 187 9.52 8.79 5.37
N ARG A 188 10.28 9.53 4.56
CA ARG A 188 9.77 10.72 3.87
C ARG A 188 9.04 10.29 2.61
N ILE A 189 7.77 10.67 2.51
CA ILE A 189 7.00 10.62 1.26
C ILE A 189 7.82 11.39 0.21
N PRO A 190 8.24 10.77 -0.91
CA PRO A 190 8.93 11.51 -1.95
C PRO A 190 7.98 12.58 -2.47
N LEU A 191 8.37 13.85 -2.29
CA LEU A 191 7.71 14.98 -2.95
C LEU A 191 7.89 14.75 -4.45
N GLN A 192 6.78 14.53 -5.16
CA GLN A 192 6.82 14.58 -6.62
C GLN A 192 7.15 16.04 -7.01
N PRO A 193 8.03 16.26 -8.01
CA PRO A 193 8.35 17.60 -8.50
C PRO A 193 7.15 18.29 -9.16
#